data_AF-A0A1Y3NLQ9-F1
#
_entry.id   AF-A0A1Y3NLQ9-F1
#
_cell.length_a   1.000
_cell.length_b   1.000
_cell.length_c   1.000
_cell.angle_alpha   90.00
_cell.angle_beta   90.00
_cell.angle_gamma   90.00
#
_symmetry.space_group_name_H-M   'P 1'
#
loop_
_entity.id
_entity.type
_entity.pdbx_description
1 polymer ?
#
loop_
_entity_poly.entity_id
_entity_poly.type
_entity_poly.pdbx_seq_one_letter_code
_entity_poly.pdbx_strand_id
1 'polypeptide(L)'
;MDNWSYNYNDISNSLKYREIRVIFDNEKKYNISPYGQNHFNIYYSLILYSEKGSVLDFGDSPSSSLRFHFLNDEENQKLIFKNLTFKNYRGITEIKDHLINFSVGKDKNDISVEFENCNFIDINGYLLNIEITVKQSVTDSPQVLFKNSLNLVDGRVPRINADSFLVKYENCTFENVSSVAIAHYGVVIYDNCHFIRGNGFYEFPSSLICAPSYLSKVTIMNSVIEDTNLTTNKPFFIISEATLR
;
A
#
# COMPACT_ATOMS: atom_id res chain seq x y z
N MET A 1 28.49 -9.26 26.70
CA MET A 1 28.48 -8.24 25.63
C MET A 1 29.11 -8.92 24.44
N ASP A 2 28.29 -9.54 23.62
CA ASP A 2 28.77 -10.44 22.58
C ASP A 2 28.93 -9.66 21.28
N ASN A 3 30.18 -9.62 20.82
CA ASN A 3 30.61 -8.98 19.58
C ASN A 3 29.90 -9.64 18.39
N TRP A 4 29.01 -8.89 17.73
CA TRP A 4 28.56 -9.22 16.38
C TRP A 4 29.71 -8.94 15.41
N SER A 5 30.39 -10.01 14.99
CA SER A 5 31.36 -9.95 13.90
C SER A 5 30.65 -9.65 12.59
N TYR A 6 31.05 -8.56 11.93
CA TYR A 6 30.65 -8.24 10.56
C TYR A 6 31.21 -9.28 9.59
N ASN A 7 30.44 -10.32 9.29
CA ASN A 7 30.65 -11.10 8.08
C ASN A 7 29.94 -10.39 6.94
N TYR A 8 30.71 -9.62 6.18
CA TYR A 8 30.35 -9.20 4.83
C TYR A 8 30.27 -10.48 3.97
N ASN A 9 29.09 -11.09 3.90
CA ASN A 9 28.79 -12.04 2.85
C ASN A 9 28.63 -11.22 1.57
N ASP A 10 29.68 -11.23 0.75
CA ASP A 10 29.65 -10.71 -0.60
C ASP A 10 28.67 -11.56 -1.42
N ILE A 11 27.45 -11.05 -1.60
CA ILE A 11 26.34 -11.67 -2.35
C ILE A 11 26.55 -11.45 -3.88
N SER A 12 27.77 -11.12 -4.33
CA SER A 12 28.10 -10.83 -5.73
C SER A 12 27.98 -12.02 -6.70
N ASN A 13 27.69 -13.24 -6.20
CA ASN A 13 27.43 -14.44 -7.02
C ASN A 13 25.94 -14.85 -7.12
N SER A 14 24.99 -14.01 -6.72
CA SER A 14 23.56 -14.39 -6.61
C SER A 14 22.70 -14.20 -7.87
N LEU A 15 23.25 -14.38 -9.07
CA LEU A 15 22.47 -14.55 -10.32
C LEU A 15 21.50 -15.76 -10.29
N LYS A 16 21.45 -16.53 -9.19
CA LYS A 16 20.64 -17.75 -9.07
C LYS A 16 19.27 -17.57 -8.43
N TYR A 17 19.01 -16.46 -7.72
CA TYR A 17 17.77 -16.33 -6.94
C TYR A 17 16.87 -15.24 -7.55
N ARG A 18 15.93 -15.67 -8.40
CA ARG A 18 14.86 -14.81 -8.94
C ARG A 18 13.79 -14.43 -7.90
N GLU A 19 13.87 -15.05 -6.71
CA GLU A 19 12.96 -14.83 -5.60
C GLU A 19 13.72 -14.94 -4.27
N ILE A 20 13.51 -13.95 -3.40
CA ILE A 20 14.03 -13.90 -2.04
C ILE A 20 12.84 -13.98 -1.09
N ARG A 21 12.95 -14.82 -0.05
CA ARG A 21 11.93 -14.95 0.99
C ARG A 21 12.48 -14.56 2.36
N VAL A 22 11.79 -13.66 3.04
CA VAL A 22 12.03 -13.27 4.43
C VAL A 22 10.92 -13.87 5.29
N ILE A 23 11.31 -14.76 6.19
CA ILE A 23 10.40 -15.53 7.05
C ILE A 23 10.38 -14.86 8.43
N PHE A 24 9.21 -14.41 8.86
CA PHE A 24 8.99 -13.94 10.22
C PHE A 24 8.49 -15.10 11.08
N ASP A 25 9.03 -15.19 12.30
CA ASP A 25 8.58 -16.17 13.28
C ASP A 25 7.13 -15.88 13.66
N ASN A 26 6.36 -16.96 13.71
CA ASN A 26 4.95 -16.97 14.04
C ASN A 26 4.66 -16.25 15.36
N GLU A 27 3.61 -15.44 15.34
CA GLU A 27 3.01 -14.76 16.49
C GLU A 27 3.97 -13.81 17.24
N LYS A 28 5.13 -13.50 16.64
CA LYS A 28 6.07 -12.51 17.20
C LYS A 28 5.76 -11.10 16.74
N LYS A 29 6.17 -10.17 17.60
CA LYS A 29 6.20 -8.73 17.34
C LYS A 29 7.62 -8.31 16.98
N TYR A 30 7.76 -7.63 15.85
CA TYR A 30 8.99 -7.05 15.34
C TYR A 30 8.87 -5.53 15.37
N ASN A 31 9.72 -4.87 16.16
CA ASN A 31 9.74 -3.42 16.22
C ASN A 31 10.54 -2.87 15.04
N ILE A 32 9.91 -2.02 14.23
CA ILE A 32 10.56 -1.30 13.14
C ILE A 32 11.14 -0.01 13.73
N SER A 33 12.47 0.06 13.80
CA SER A 33 13.15 1.21 14.40
C SER A 33 12.93 2.47 13.56
N PRO A 34 12.58 3.62 14.18
CA PRO A 34 12.49 4.91 13.49
C PRO A 34 13.85 5.46 13.06
N TYR A 35 14.94 4.87 13.58
CA TYR A 35 16.31 5.18 13.17
C TYR A 35 16.92 4.08 12.28
N GLY A 36 16.11 3.08 11.90
CA GLY A 36 16.52 2.00 11.01
C GLY A 36 16.65 2.47 9.57
N GLN A 37 17.57 1.83 8.83
CA GLN A 37 17.61 1.96 7.37
C GLN A 37 16.58 1.01 6.76
N ASN A 38 15.31 1.39 6.82
CA ASN A 38 14.19 0.60 6.31
C ASN A 38 14.01 0.80 4.79
N HIS A 39 15.12 0.73 4.05
CA HIS A 39 15.22 1.01 2.62
C HIS A 39 15.72 -0.24 1.91
N PHE A 40 14.93 -0.75 0.97
CA PHE A 40 15.19 -1.97 0.23
C PHE A 40 15.29 -1.69 -1.27
N ASN A 41 16.35 -2.21 -1.90
CA ASN A 41 16.48 -2.22 -3.35
C ASN A 41 16.01 -3.59 -3.88
N ILE A 42 15.06 -3.55 -4.80
CA ILE A 42 14.38 -4.72 -5.36
C ILE A 42 14.96 -4.96 -6.75
N TYR A 43 15.84 -5.97 -6.83
CA TYR A 43 16.43 -6.46 -8.07
C TYR A 43 15.68 -7.67 -8.63
N TYR A 44 15.04 -8.45 -7.77
CA TYR A 44 14.23 -9.62 -8.10
C TYR A 44 12.97 -9.65 -7.22
N SER A 45 12.19 -10.73 -7.26
CA SER A 45 11.01 -10.83 -6.41
C SER A 45 11.37 -10.96 -4.93
N LEU A 46 10.66 -10.25 -4.06
CA LEU A 46 10.82 -10.29 -2.60
C LEU A 46 9.48 -10.69 -1.96
N ILE A 47 9.53 -11.69 -1.08
CA ILE A 47 8.37 -12.16 -0.31
C ILE A 47 8.68 -12.00 1.18
N LEU A 48 7.87 -11.21 1.88
CA LEU A 48 7.88 -11.05 3.33
C LEU A 48 6.69 -11.82 3.91
N TYR A 49 6.92 -12.90 4.66
CA TYR A 49 5.83 -13.77 5.08
C TYR A 49 5.95 -14.30 6.52
N SER A 50 4.79 -14.58 7.11
CA SER A 50 4.63 -15.38 8.33
C SER A 50 3.64 -16.52 8.06
N GLU A 51 3.74 -17.64 8.77
CA GLU A 51 2.79 -18.75 8.59
C GLU A 51 1.51 -18.51 9.39
N LYS A 52 1.63 -18.09 10.66
CA LYS A 52 0.51 -17.88 11.59
C LYS A 52 0.18 -16.42 11.85
N GLY A 53 0.87 -15.50 11.18
CA GLY A 53 0.75 -14.08 11.46
C GLY A 53 1.91 -13.58 12.30
N SER A 54 2.51 -12.47 11.90
CA SER A 54 3.47 -11.72 12.73
C SER A 54 3.13 -10.25 12.69
N VAL A 55 3.54 -9.50 13.72
CA VAL A 55 3.27 -8.07 13.84
C VAL A 55 4.53 -7.28 13.53
N LEU A 56 4.46 -6.37 12.56
CA LEU A 56 5.44 -5.32 12.32
C LEU A 56 4.92 -4.06 13.01
N ASP A 57 5.55 -3.67 14.12
CA ASP A 57 5.15 -2.52 14.93
C ASP A 57 6.04 -1.31 14.63
N PHE A 58 5.43 -0.21 14.21
CA PHE A 58 6.07 1.00 13.73
C PHE A 58 6.31 2.03 14.84
N GLY A 59 5.93 1.73 16.08
CA GLY A 59 6.33 2.48 17.26
C GLY A 59 5.81 3.93 17.32
N ASP A 60 4.65 4.21 16.73
CA ASP A 60 4.01 5.53 16.67
C ASP A 60 4.91 6.61 16.05
N SER A 61 5.72 6.22 15.05
CA SER A 61 6.69 7.11 14.43
C SER A 61 6.52 7.24 12.92
N PRO A 62 6.72 8.45 12.35
CA PRO A 62 6.72 8.68 10.92
C PRO A 62 7.96 8.08 10.22
N SER A 63 9.09 8.06 10.95
CA SER A 63 10.40 7.66 10.43
C SER A 63 10.59 6.14 10.35
N SER A 64 9.68 5.35 10.92
CA SER A 64 9.72 3.88 10.86
C SER A 64 9.12 3.32 9.56
N SER A 65 8.81 4.16 8.57
CA SER A 65 8.27 3.74 7.27
C SER A 65 9.20 2.78 6.51
N LEU A 66 8.61 1.95 5.63
CA LEU A 66 9.34 1.06 4.74
C LEU A 66 9.43 1.67 3.34
N ARG A 67 10.61 1.64 2.72
CA ARG A 67 10.85 2.16 1.38
C ARG A 67 11.41 1.09 0.47
N PHE A 68 10.81 0.88 -0.69
CA PHE A 68 11.29 -0.08 -1.68
C PHE A 68 11.51 0.59 -3.03
N HIS A 69 12.61 0.22 -3.68
CA HIS A 69 13.05 0.81 -4.94
C HIS A 69 13.24 -0.29 -5.97
N PHE A 70 12.45 -0.26 -7.05
CA PHE A 70 12.61 -1.16 -8.19
C PHE A 70 13.63 -0.52 -9.16
N LEU A 71 14.84 -1.08 -9.25
CA LEU A 71 16.01 -0.40 -9.83
C LEU A 71 16.50 -0.91 -11.19
N ASN A 72 16.04 -2.07 -11.68
CA ASN A 72 16.55 -2.70 -12.90
C ASN A 72 15.43 -3.04 -13.90
N ASP A 73 15.77 -3.17 -15.18
CA ASP A 73 14.83 -3.55 -16.25
C ASP A 73 14.49 -5.05 -16.25
N GLU A 74 14.63 -5.74 -15.10
CA GLU A 74 14.17 -7.12 -14.96
C GLU A 74 12.65 -7.18 -15.06
N GLU A 75 12.16 -8.09 -15.89
CA GLU A 75 10.74 -8.24 -16.14
C GLU A 75 10.04 -8.96 -14.97
N ASN A 76 8.80 -8.55 -14.66
CA ASN A 76 7.90 -9.24 -13.72
C ASN A 76 8.40 -9.29 -12.26
N GLN A 77 8.98 -8.20 -11.76
CA GLN A 77 9.39 -8.13 -10.35
C GLN A 77 8.19 -8.08 -9.42
N LYS A 78 8.25 -8.86 -8.33
CA LYS A 78 7.18 -8.93 -7.33
C LYS A 78 7.63 -8.50 -5.95
N LEU A 79 6.76 -7.82 -5.22
CA LEU A 79 6.90 -7.58 -3.79
C LEU A 79 5.64 -8.10 -3.08
N ILE A 80 5.78 -9.16 -2.30
CA ILE A 80 4.64 -9.84 -1.68
C ILE A 80 4.76 -9.74 -0.16
N PHE A 81 3.73 -9.25 0.50
CA PHE A 81 3.54 -9.31 1.95
C PHE A 81 2.45 -10.34 2.25
N LYS A 82 2.72 -11.30 3.14
CA LYS A 82 1.79 -12.40 3.40
C LYS A 82 1.63 -12.71 4.88
N ASN A 83 0.39 -12.73 5.36
CA ASN A 83 0.03 -12.99 6.76
C ASN A 83 0.79 -12.06 7.72
N LEU A 84 0.79 -10.76 7.46
CA LEU A 84 1.49 -9.78 8.31
C LEU A 84 0.50 -8.73 8.83
N THR A 85 0.67 -8.36 10.09
CA THR A 85 -0.05 -7.23 10.69
C THR A 85 0.90 -6.05 10.82
N PHE A 86 0.57 -4.93 10.19
CA PHE A 86 1.28 -3.67 10.31
C PHE A 86 0.54 -2.82 11.35
N LYS A 87 1.27 -2.29 12.34
CA LYS A 87 0.63 -1.65 13.49
C LYS A 87 1.37 -0.40 13.98
N ASN A 88 0.63 0.56 14.54
CA ASN A 88 1.14 1.74 15.27
C ASN A 88 2.03 2.62 14.40
N TYR A 89 1.52 3.09 13.28
CA TYR A 89 2.23 4.07 12.45
C TYR A 89 1.59 5.44 12.59
N ARG A 90 2.41 6.48 12.70
CA ARG A 90 1.93 7.86 12.81
C ARG A 90 2.78 8.81 12.00
N GLY A 91 2.20 9.33 10.93
CA GLY A 91 2.75 10.44 10.16
C GLY A 91 2.84 11.72 11.01
N ILE A 92 3.81 12.60 10.70
CA ILE A 92 3.91 13.94 11.28
C ILE A 92 2.85 14.83 10.64
N THR A 93 2.78 14.73 9.33
CA THR A 93 1.85 15.45 8.50
C THR A 93 0.93 14.43 7.85
N GLU A 94 -0.33 14.67 8.13
CA GLU A 94 -1.48 14.07 7.49
C GLU A 94 -1.33 13.89 5.96
N ILE A 95 -0.63 14.81 5.29
CA ILE A 95 -0.58 14.87 3.82
C ILE A 95 0.71 14.36 3.15
N LYS A 96 1.81 14.11 3.86
CA LYS A 96 3.09 13.73 3.22
C LYS A 96 3.69 12.43 3.69
N ASP A 97 3.27 11.91 4.84
CA ASP A 97 3.89 10.73 5.42
C ASP A 97 3.12 9.46 5.05
N HIS A 98 3.87 8.40 4.77
CA HIS A 98 3.34 7.13 4.30
C HIS A 98 4.05 5.97 5.00
N LEU A 99 3.27 4.98 5.43
CA LEU A 99 3.79 3.76 6.06
C LEU A 99 4.72 3.00 5.11
N ILE A 100 4.25 2.82 3.88
CA ILE A 100 4.99 2.11 2.84
C ILE A 100 5.16 3.03 1.63
N ASN A 101 6.38 3.13 1.13
CA ASN A 101 6.69 3.82 -0.12
C ASN A 101 7.31 2.85 -1.12
N PHE A 102 6.83 2.86 -2.35
CA PHE A 102 7.48 2.18 -3.46
C PHE A 102 7.83 3.19 -4.54
N SER A 103 9.04 3.10 -5.07
CA SER A 103 9.45 3.88 -6.24
C SER A 103 9.84 2.97 -7.39
N VAL A 104 9.43 3.36 -8.59
CA VAL A 104 9.65 2.62 -9.84
C VAL A 104 10.35 3.54 -10.82
N GLY A 105 11.65 3.31 -10.99
CA GLY A 105 12.51 4.07 -11.92
C GLY A 105 12.62 3.46 -13.32
N LYS A 106 11.59 2.72 -13.77
CA LYS A 106 11.61 1.97 -15.04
C LYS A 106 10.76 2.63 -16.12
N ASP A 107 11.00 2.25 -17.37
CA ASP A 107 10.18 2.69 -18.51
C ASP A 107 8.90 1.86 -18.72
N LYS A 108 8.86 0.60 -18.24
CA LYS A 108 7.72 -0.34 -18.32
C LYS A 108 7.08 -0.59 -16.97
N ASN A 109 5.75 -0.75 -16.95
CA ASN A 109 4.98 -1.05 -15.75
C ASN A 109 4.76 -2.57 -15.56
N ASP A 110 5.85 -3.32 -15.35
CA ASP A 110 5.82 -4.79 -15.19
C ASP A 110 6.03 -5.25 -13.74
N ILE A 111 5.81 -4.36 -12.78
CA ILE A 111 5.92 -4.69 -11.36
C ILE A 111 4.60 -5.17 -10.79
N SER A 112 4.67 -5.96 -9.72
CA SER A 112 3.51 -6.31 -8.92
C SER A 112 3.83 -6.22 -7.43
N VAL A 113 2.93 -5.59 -6.67
CA VAL A 113 2.96 -5.54 -5.22
C VAL A 113 1.70 -6.20 -4.70
N GLU A 114 1.84 -7.19 -3.82
CA GLU A 114 0.71 -7.97 -3.32
C GLU A 114 0.69 -7.98 -1.79
N PHE A 115 -0.48 -7.76 -1.22
CA PHE A 115 -0.75 -7.87 0.22
C PHE A 115 -1.80 -8.97 0.43
N GLU A 116 -1.35 -10.14 0.87
CA GLU A 116 -2.18 -11.32 1.08
C GLU A 116 -2.43 -11.56 2.56
N ASN A 117 -3.69 -11.52 2.99
CA ASN A 117 -4.08 -11.74 4.39
C ASN A 117 -3.30 -10.84 5.37
N CYS A 118 -3.19 -9.56 5.02
CA CYS A 118 -2.52 -8.54 5.82
C CYS A 118 -3.52 -7.68 6.60
N ASN A 119 -3.11 -7.20 7.77
CA ASN A 119 -3.90 -6.28 8.60
C ASN A 119 -3.14 -4.96 8.79
N PHE A 120 -3.83 -3.82 8.77
CA PHE A 120 -3.26 -2.50 9.03
C PHE A 120 -4.04 -1.84 10.17
N ILE A 121 -3.44 -1.77 11.35
CA ILE A 121 -4.10 -1.36 12.59
C ILE A 121 -3.43 -0.10 13.15
N ASP A 122 -4.23 0.89 13.54
CA ASP A 122 -3.73 2.16 14.12
C ASP A 122 -2.70 2.83 13.19
N ILE A 123 -3.10 3.08 11.93
CA ILE A 123 -2.24 3.70 10.91
C ILE A 123 -2.69 5.14 10.68
N ASN A 124 -2.15 6.07 11.46
CA ASN A 124 -2.44 7.50 11.30
C ASN A 124 -1.53 8.11 10.21
N GLY A 125 -1.98 8.07 8.95
CA GLY A 125 -1.23 8.57 7.79
C GLY A 125 -1.69 7.92 6.48
N TYR A 126 -0.93 8.10 5.39
CA TYR A 126 -1.15 7.30 4.18
C TYR A 126 -0.63 5.89 4.36
N LEU A 127 -1.42 4.90 3.95
CA LEU A 127 -0.97 3.51 3.93
C LEU A 127 0.20 3.34 2.95
N LEU A 128 0.05 3.94 1.77
CA LEU A 128 0.91 3.66 0.63
C LEU A 128 1.16 4.92 -0.18
N ASN A 129 2.42 5.13 -0.55
CA ASN A 129 2.84 6.05 -1.60
C ASN A 129 3.51 5.28 -2.74
N ILE A 130 3.22 5.71 -3.96
CA ILE A 130 3.71 5.06 -5.16
C ILE A 130 4.29 6.14 -6.08
N GLU A 131 5.61 6.18 -6.15
CA GLU A 131 6.38 7.11 -6.96
C GLU A 131 6.78 6.44 -8.27
N ILE A 132 6.06 6.75 -9.34
CA ILE A 132 6.23 6.12 -10.65
C ILE A 132 6.69 7.16 -11.65
N THR A 133 7.77 6.86 -12.37
CA THR A 133 8.21 7.61 -13.56
C THR A 133 7.96 6.85 -14.87
N VAL A 134 7.12 5.81 -14.82
CA VAL A 134 6.92 4.86 -15.91
C VAL A 134 6.17 5.50 -17.08
N LYS A 135 6.61 5.15 -18.30
CA LYS A 135 6.08 5.72 -19.55
C LYS A 135 5.01 4.85 -20.21
N GLN A 136 4.96 3.54 -19.91
CA GLN A 136 4.09 2.58 -20.62
C GLN A 136 3.53 1.48 -19.69
N SER A 137 2.21 1.24 -19.76
CA SER A 137 1.61 0.01 -19.22
C SER A 137 1.96 -1.18 -20.11
N VAL A 138 2.24 -2.34 -19.50
CA VAL A 138 2.51 -3.58 -20.24
C VAL A 138 1.60 -4.74 -19.83
N THR A 139 0.70 -4.55 -18.85
CA THR A 139 -0.19 -5.62 -18.35
C THR A 139 -1.58 -5.07 -18.01
N ASP A 140 -2.60 -5.93 -18.19
CA ASP A 140 -3.96 -5.68 -17.69
C ASP A 140 -4.15 -6.06 -16.21
N SER A 141 -3.11 -6.63 -15.59
CA SER A 141 -3.15 -7.06 -14.18
C SER A 141 -2.93 -5.89 -13.23
N PRO A 142 -3.47 -5.92 -12.00
CA PRO A 142 -3.21 -4.90 -11.00
C PRO A 142 -1.74 -4.88 -10.62
N GLN A 143 -1.15 -3.69 -10.59
CA GLN A 143 0.20 -3.49 -10.08
C GLN A 143 0.24 -3.50 -8.55
N VAL A 144 -0.85 -3.13 -7.89
CA VAL A 144 -1.00 -3.33 -6.44
C VAL A 144 -2.29 -4.10 -6.19
N LEU A 145 -2.17 -5.22 -5.49
CA LEU A 145 -3.29 -6.08 -5.12
C LEU A 145 -3.34 -6.27 -3.60
N PHE A 146 -4.46 -5.89 -3.00
CA PHE A 146 -4.80 -6.27 -1.62
C PHE A 146 -5.83 -7.39 -1.68
N LYS A 147 -5.52 -8.56 -1.09
CA LYS A 147 -6.36 -9.74 -1.15
C LYS A 147 -6.58 -10.37 0.23
N ASN A 148 -7.85 -10.53 0.62
CA ASN A 148 -8.27 -11.07 1.93
C ASN A 148 -7.61 -10.34 3.10
N SER A 149 -7.11 -9.15 2.82
CA SER A 149 -6.48 -8.28 3.77
C SER A 149 -7.62 -7.44 4.27
N LEU A 150 -7.76 -7.29 5.59
CA LEU A 150 -7.85 -5.98 6.21
C LEU A 150 -9.09 -5.68 7.06
N ASN A 151 -8.84 -5.23 8.28
CA ASN A 151 -9.51 -4.11 8.94
C ASN A 151 -8.59 -2.89 8.82
N LEU A 152 -8.83 -1.99 7.88
CA LEU A 152 -8.06 -0.74 7.75
C LEU A 152 -8.75 0.23 8.69
N VAL A 153 -8.15 0.48 9.85
CA VAL A 153 -8.67 1.44 10.82
C VAL A 153 -7.84 2.71 10.72
N ASP A 154 -8.51 3.82 10.38
CA ASP A 154 -7.92 5.18 10.35
C ASP A 154 -6.93 5.47 9.20
N GLY A 155 -7.10 4.84 8.03
CA GLY A 155 -6.17 4.99 6.90
C GLY A 155 -6.60 6.00 5.82
N ARG A 156 -5.60 6.61 5.15
CA ARG A 156 -5.78 7.30 3.87
C ARG A 156 -5.44 6.39 2.68
N VAL A 157 -6.26 6.46 1.63
CA VAL A 157 -6.16 5.69 0.37
C VAL A 157 -4.86 6.03 -0.39
N PRO A 158 -4.21 5.09 -1.11
CA PRO A 158 -3.02 5.36 -1.91
C PRO A 158 -3.20 6.54 -2.86
N ARG A 159 -2.17 7.38 -2.95
CA ARG A 159 -2.07 8.41 -3.99
C ARG A 159 -1.46 7.79 -5.24
N ILE A 160 -2.24 7.74 -6.32
CA ILE A 160 -1.79 7.24 -7.63
C ILE A 160 -1.53 8.45 -8.54
N ASN A 161 -0.29 8.58 -9.02
CA ASN A 161 0.15 9.67 -9.89
C ASN A 161 0.53 9.18 -11.31
N ALA A 162 -0.06 8.08 -11.80
CA ALA A 162 0.24 7.53 -13.11
C ALA A 162 -1.00 6.97 -13.81
N ASP A 163 -1.18 7.34 -15.08
CA ASP A 163 -2.37 7.04 -15.90
C ASP A 163 -2.53 5.54 -16.22
N SER A 164 -1.46 4.76 -16.02
CA SER A 164 -1.34 3.34 -16.37
C SER A 164 -1.24 2.41 -15.16
N PHE A 165 -1.61 2.91 -13.98
CA PHE A 165 -1.45 2.16 -12.74
C PHE A 165 -2.79 1.69 -12.17
N LEU A 166 -2.90 0.39 -11.91
CA LEU A 166 -4.10 -0.28 -11.41
C LEU A 166 -3.86 -0.79 -9.98
N VAL A 167 -4.68 -0.31 -9.05
CA VAL A 167 -4.77 -0.81 -7.67
C VAL A 167 -6.09 -1.55 -7.51
N LYS A 168 -6.03 -2.80 -7.03
CA LYS A 168 -7.21 -3.63 -6.75
C LYS A 168 -7.26 -4.03 -5.27
N TYR A 169 -8.44 -3.92 -4.68
CA TYR A 169 -8.82 -4.48 -3.38
C TYR A 169 -9.84 -5.59 -3.59
N GLU A 170 -9.58 -6.77 -3.03
CA GLU A 170 -10.40 -7.96 -3.19
C GLU A 170 -10.66 -8.61 -1.83
N ASN A 171 -11.95 -8.75 -1.46
CA ASN A 171 -12.37 -9.33 -0.17
C ASN A 171 -11.76 -8.57 1.04
N CYS A 172 -11.83 -7.24 1.02
CA CYS A 172 -11.24 -6.37 2.04
C CYS A 172 -12.32 -5.72 2.93
N THR A 173 -12.01 -5.49 4.22
CA THR A 173 -12.84 -4.68 5.11
C THR A 173 -12.13 -3.37 5.48
N PHE A 174 -12.89 -2.29 5.48
CA PHE A 174 -12.44 -0.93 5.78
C PHE A 174 -13.31 -0.41 6.91
N GLU A 175 -12.73 -0.06 8.05
CA GLU A 175 -13.47 0.43 9.21
C GLU A 175 -12.95 1.81 9.58
N ASN A 176 -13.82 2.79 9.81
CA ASN A 176 -13.38 4.14 10.19
C ASN A 176 -12.41 4.76 9.15
N VAL A 177 -12.69 4.57 7.86
CA VAL A 177 -11.92 5.20 6.79
C VAL A 177 -12.40 6.62 6.53
N SER A 178 -11.43 7.49 6.29
CA SER A 178 -11.62 8.92 6.00
C SER A 178 -12.16 9.20 4.59
N SER A 179 -11.93 8.28 3.66
CA SER A 179 -12.41 8.31 2.28
C SER A 179 -12.36 6.89 1.72
N VAL A 180 -13.27 6.55 0.81
CA VAL A 180 -13.26 5.25 0.12
C VAL A 180 -12.28 5.28 -1.03
N ALA A 181 -12.15 6.38 -1.78
CA ALA A 181 -11.22 6.46 -2.90
C ALA A 181 -10.74 7.89 -3.17
N ILE A 182 -9.43 8.04 -3.39
CA ILE A 182 -8.83 9.29 -3.88
C ILE A 182 -7.89 8.93 -5.03
N ALA A 183 -8.39 9.03 -6.26
CA ALA A 183 -7.65 8.70 -7.46
C ALA A 183 -7.46 9.97 -8.30
N HIS A 184 -6.30 10.61 -8.21
CA HIS A 184 -5.99 11.72 -9.10
C HIS A 184 -5.68 11.24 -10.52
N TYR A 185 -5.09 10.05 -10.66
CA TYR A 185 -4.78 9.37 -11.92
C TYR A 185 -4.89 7.85 -11.72
N GLY A 186 -4.96 7.09 -12.81
CA GLY A 186 -4.95 5.63 -12.77
C GLY A 186 -6.29 5.01 -12.37
N VAL A 187 -6.27 3.72 -12.06
CA VAL A 187 -7.48 2.92 -11.82
C VAL A 187 -7.47 2.32 -10.42
N VAL A 188 -8.56 2.48 -9.68
CA VAL A 188 -8.81 1.83 -8.40
C VAL A 188 -10.05 0.95 -8.51
N ILE A 189 -9.93 -0.33 -8.13
CA ILE A 189 -11.03 -1.30 -8.14
C ILE A 189 -11.22 -1.86 -6.73
N TYR A 190 -12.45 -1.79 -6.22
CA TYR A 190 -12.91 -2.48 -5.02
C TYR A 190 -13.87 -3.58 -5.44
N ASP A 191 -13.56 -4.83 -5.11
CA ASP A 191 -14.31 -6.01 -5.49
C ASP A 191 -14.60 -6.85 -4.25
N ASN A 192 -15.89 -7.02 -3.93
CA ASN A 192 -16.34 -7.72 -2.73
C ASN A 192 -15.77 -7.13 -1.42
N CYS A 193 -15.77 -5.80 -1.30
CA CYS A 193 -15.28 -5.09 -0.12
C CYS A 193 -16.41 -4.65 0.82
N HIS A 194 -16.07 -4.43 2.09
CA HIS A 194 -17.01 -3.92 3.09
C HIS A 194 -16.45 -2.65 3.75
N PHE A 195 -17.19 -1.55 3.69
CA PHE A 195 -16.83 -0.27 4.32
C PHE A 195 -17.80 0.04 5.45
N ILE A 196 -17.27 0.23 6.66
CA ILE A 196 -18.04 0.40 7.90
C ILE A 196 -17.58 1.67 8.61
N ARG A 197 -18.52 2.48 9.14
CA ARG A 197 -18.22 3.63 10.02
C ARG A 197 -17.31 4.69 9.40
N GLY A 198 -17.42 4.98 8.11
CA GLY A 198 -16.60 6.03 7.50
C GLY A 198 -16.92 7.41 8.10
N ASN A 199 -15.89 8.17 8.50
CA ASN A 199 -16.06 9.43 9.25
C ASN A 199 -15.78 10.69 8.42
N GLY A 200 -15.40 10.53 7.14
CA GLY A 200 -14.98 11.62 6.27
C GLY A 200 -13.68 12.29 6.76
N PHE A 201 -13.12 13.20 5.97
CA PHE A 201 -11.96 13.98 6.38
C PHE A 201 -12.04 15.42 5.92
N TYR A 202 -11.71 16.36 6.81
CA TYR A 202 -11.88 17.79 6.53
C TYR A 202 -10.88 18.33 5.48
N GLU A 203 -9.78 17.62 5.19
CA GLU A 203 -8.86 18.03 4.12
C GLU A 203 -9.29 17.53 2.73
N PHE A 204 -10.08 16.45 2.63
CA PHE A 204 -10.45 15.90 1.33
C PHE A 204 -11.61 16.67 0.71
N PRO A 205 -11.59 16.94 -0.60
CA PRO A 205 -12.61 17.79 -1.20
C PRO A 205 -13.98 17.09 -1.28
N SER A 206 -14.02 15.76 -1.16
CA SER A 206 -15.23 14.94 -1.11
C SER A 206 -15.25 14.04 0.12
N SER A 207 -16.45 13.62 0.53
CA SER A 207 -16.61 12.77 1.71
C SER A 207 -16.46 11.26 1.45
N LEU A 208 -16.54 10.80 0.19
CA LEU A 208 -16.46 9.38 -0.14
C LEU A 208 -15.50 9.06 -1.29
N ILE A 209 -15.66 9.69 -2.46
CA ILE A 209 -14.82 9.42 -3.64
C ILE A 209 -14.38 10.73 -4.28
N CYS A 210 -13.06 10.87 -4.47
CA CYS A 210 -12.44 11.96 -5.22
C CYS A 210 -11.68 11.39 -6.43
N ALA A 211 -12.20 11.63 -7.63
CA ALA A 211 -11.63 11.24 -8.92
C ALA A 211 -11.70 12.43 -9.90
N PRO A 212 -10.85 13.47 -9.74
CA PRO A 212 -11.01 14.74 -10.44
C PRO A 212 -10.43 14.77 -11.87
N SER A 213 -9.79 13.71 -12.35
CA SER A 213 -9.12 13.65 -13.66
C SER A 213 -9.84 12.70 -14.61
N TYR A 214 -9.89 13.03 -15.90
CA TYR A 214 -10.39 12.10 -16.94
C TYR A 214 -9.58 10.80 -17.06
N LEU A 215 -8.34 10.80 -16.54
CA LEU A 215 -7.43 9.65 -16.48
C LEU A 215 -7.61 8.82 -15.20
N SER A 216 -8.49 9.25 -14.31
CA SER A 216 -8.82 8.52 -13.09
C SER A 216 -10.09 7.68 -13.28
N LYS A 217 -10.07 6.46 -12.73
CA LYS A 217 -11.24 5.58 -12.71
C LYS A 217 -11.34 4.90 -11.36
N VAL A 218 -12.53 4.95 -10.77
CA VAL A 218 -12.86 4.22 -9.55
C VAL A 218 -14.00 3.26 -9.87
N THR A 219 -13.84 1.99 -9.55
CA THR A 219 -14.87 0.96 -9.72
C THR A 219 -15.14 0.30 -8.37
N ILE A 220 -16.41 0.26 -7.96
CA ILE A 220 -16.81 -0.41 -6.72
C ILE A 220 -17.87 -1.44 -7.09
N MET A 221 -17.54 -2.72 -6.96
CA MET A 221 -18.42 -3.82 -7.35
C MET A 221 -18.57 -4.83 -6.22
N ASN A 222 -19.76 -5.44 -6.12
CA ASN A 222 -20.10 -6.45 -5.12
C ASN A 222 -19.80 -6.01 -3.67
N SER A 223 -19.75 -4.70 -3.41
CA SER A 223 -19.27 -4.16 -2.14
C SER A 223 -20.40 -3.50 -1.34
N VAL A 224 -20.23 -3.43 -0.03
CA VAL A 224 -21.19 -2.82 0.91
C VAL A 224 -20.57 -1.60 1.57
N ILE A 225 -21.32 -0.51 1.69
CA ILE A 225 -20.94 0.71 2.42
C ILE A 225 -22.03 1.00 3.45
N GLU A 226 -21.70 0.95 4.74
CA GLU A 226 -22.65 1.14 5.84
C GLU A 226 -22.09 2.00 6.99
N ASP A 227 -23.00 2.57 7.78
CA ASP A 227 -22.70 3.38 8.97
C ASP A 227 -21.78 4.60 8.74
N THR A 228 -21.73 5.12 7.52
CA THR A 228 -20.89 6.28 7.19
C THR A 228 -21.47 7.57 7.78
N ASN A 229 -20.75 8.17 8.74
CA ASN A 229 -21.10 9.44 9.36
C ASN A 229 -20.48 10.62 8.58
N LEU A 230 -21.28 11.23 7.72
CA LEU A 230 -20.84 12.27 6.81
C LEU A 230 -21.17 13.65 7.37
N THR A 231 -20.44 14.07 8.40
CA THR A 231 -20.70 15.33 9.13
C THR A 231 -20.19 16.61 8.46
N THR A 232 -19.78 16.56 7.19
CA THR A 232 -19.16 17.73 6.52
C THR A 232 -20.03 18.29 5.39
N ASN A 233 -20.07 19.63 5.28
CA ASN A 233 -20.66 20.38 4.16
C ASN A 233 -19.83 20.19 2.88
N LYS A 234 -19.72 18.95 2.41
CA LYS A 234 -18.90 18.55 1.28
C LYS A 234 -19.68 17.66 0.33
N PRO A 235 -19.37 17.68 -0.97
CA PRO A 235 -19.93 16.73 -1.90
C PRO A 235 -19.54 15.30 -1.51
N PHE A 236 -20.46 14.35 -1.69
CA PHE A 236 -20.19 12.93 -1.51
C PHE A 236 -19.15 12.43 -2.52
N PHE A 237 -19.27 12.90 -3.75
CA PHE A 237 -18.44 12.51 -4.88
C PHE A 237 -17.90 13.76 -5.57
N ILE A 238 -16.62 13.74 -5.92
CA ILE A 238 -16.04 14.63 -6.92
C ILE A 238 -15.54 13.73 -8.04
N ILE A 239 -16.25 13.76 -9.16
CA ILE A 239 -15.96 12.97 -10.34
C ILE A 239 -15.95 13.96 -11.50
N SER A 240 -14.76 14.39 -11.92
CA SER A 240 -14.60 15.33 -13.03
C SER A 240 -14.01 14.56 -14.20
N GLU A 241 -14.82 14.37 -15.25
CA GLU A 241 -14.46 13.65 -16.48
C GLU A 241 -14.06 12.16 -16.29
N ALA A 242 -13.99 11.69 -15.04
CA ALA A 242 -13.79 10.31 -14.65
C ALA A 242 -15.04 9.45 -14.86
N THR A 243 -14.85 8.16 -15.08
CA THR A 243 -15.95 7.19 -15.16
C THR A 243 -16.14 6.49 -13.82
N LEU A 244 -17.34 6.59 -13.23
CA LEU A 244 -17.77 5.75 -12.12
C LEU A 244 -18.57 4.56 -12.68
N ARG A 245 -18.21 3.34 -12.31
CA ARG A 245 -18.93 2.10 -12.65
C ARG A 245 -19.11 1.23 -11.43
#